data_AF-A0A9W4W9Q7-F1
#
_entry.id   AF-A0A9W4W9Q7-F1
#
_cell.length_a   1.000
_cell.length_b   1.000
_cell.length_c   1.000
_cell.angle_alpha   90.00
_cell.angle_beta   90.00
_cell.angle_gamma   90.00
#
_symmetry.space_group_name_H-M   'P 1'
#
loop_
_entity.id
_entity.type
_entity.pdbx_description
1 polymer ?
#
loop_
_entity_poly.entity_id
_entity_poly.type
_entity_poly.pdbx_seq_one_letter_code
_entity_poly.pdbx_strand_id
1 'polypeptide(L)' 'MGEKFIVEFGSSKDADREELIGKLTADERTKVVKRFDHAIFSGVVIETGNHNLDTLRALPNVGNVWPSRNEGLLTQLGGS' A
#
# COMPACT_ATOMS: atom_id res chain seq x y z
N MET A 1 -2.69 6.42 -16.54
CA MET A 1 -2.36 7.22 -15.33
C MET A 1 -3.22 6.66 -14.21
N GLY A 2 -2.66 5.74 -13.41
CA GLY A 2 -3.35 5.21 -12.23
C GLY A 2 -3.11 6.13 -11.03
N GLU A 3 -4.01 6.07 -10.05
CA GLU A 3 -3.80 6.71 -8.76
C GLU A 3 -2.87 5.85 -7.92
N LYS A 4 -2.01 6.50 -7.14
CA LYS A 4 -1.08 5.82 -6.25
C LYS A 4 -1.62 5.85 -4.84
N PHE A 5 -1.53 4.72 -4.16
CA PHE A 5 -1.96 4.58 -2.77
C PHE A 5 -0.87 3.91 -1.95
N ILE A 6 -0.71 4.37 -0.73
CA ILE A 6 0.17 3.81 0.28
C ILE A 6 -0.73 3.00 1.20
N VAL A 7 -0.49 1.70 1.29
CA VAL A 7 -1.23 0.77 2.13
C VAL A 7 -0.30 0.28 3.23
N GLU A 8 -0.63 0.60 4.48
CA GLU A 8 0.06 0.06 5.65
C GLU A 8 -0.47 -1.33 5.98
N PHE A 9 0.46 -2.23 6.31
CA PHE A 9 0.12 -3.55 6.80
C PHE A 9 -0.28 -3.44 8.28
N GLY A 10 -1.52 -3.83 8.58
CA GLY A 10 -2.02 -3.85 9.96
C GLY A 10 -1.49 -5.04 10.77
N SER A 11 -0.88 -6.02 10.10
CA SER A 11 -0.27 -7.21 10.71
C SER A 11 1.24 -7.19 10.48
N SER A 12 2.01 -7.55 11.51
CA SER A 12 3.47 -7.69 11.43
C SER A 12 3.90 -9.05 10.86
N LYS A 13 2.96 -9.92 10.46
CA LYS A 13 3.27 -11.23 9.88
C LYS A 13 3.50 -11.12 8.38
N ASP A 14 4.60 -11.69 7.91
CA ASP A 14 4.93 -11.74 6.48
C ASP A 14 3.86 -12.44 5.63
N ALA A 15 3.21 -13.47 6.17
CA ALA A 15 2.14 -14.20 5.48
C ALA A 15 0.93 -13.31 5.16
N ASP A 16 0.48 -12.48 6.11
CA ASP A 16 -0.63 -11.54 5.91
C ASP A 16 -0.25 -10.46 4.87
N ARG A 17 1.03 -10.11 4.86
CA ARG A 17 1.64 -9.13 3.96
C ARG A 17 1.64 -9.61 2.50
N GLU A 18 2.11 -10.83 2.29
CA GLU A 18 2.15 -11.50 1.00
C GLU A 18 0.73 -11.76 0.48
N GLU A 19 -0.21 -12.15 1.35
CA GLU A 19 -1.62 -12.32 0.98
C GLU A 19 -2.24 -10.99 0.51
N LEU A 20 -2.01 -9.90 1.24
CA LEU A 20 -2.51 -8.59 0.85
C LEU A 20 -1.90 -8.14 -0.49
N ILE A 21 -0.59 -8.25 -0.65
CA ILE A 21 0.08 -7.93 -1.92
C ILE A 21 -0.52 -8.78 -3.05
N GLY A 22 -0.71 -10.08 -2.84
CA GLY A 22 -1.34 -10.98 -3.79
C GLY A 22 -2.73 -10.50 -4.21
N LYS A 23 -3.59 -10.11 -3.25
CA LYS A 23 -4.92 -9.53 -3.52
C LYS A 23 -4.84 -8.22 -4.31
N LEU A 24 -3.86 -7.37 -4.00
CA LEU A 24 -3.65 -6.12 -4.72
C LEU A 24 -3.19 -6.38 -6.16
N THR A 25 -2.23 -7.29 -6.36
CA THR A 25 -1.71 -7.65 -7.69
C THR A 25 -2.61 -8.60 -8.49
N ALA A 26 -3.68 -9.12 -7.88
CA ALA A 26 -4.67 -9.93 -8.58
C ALA A 26 -5.41 -9.13 -9.65
N ASP A 27 -5.52 -7.81 -9.45
CA ASP A 27 -6.07 -6.90 -10.44
C ASP A 27 -4.98 -6.49 -11.43
N GLU A 28 -5.16 -6.80 -12.72
CA GLU A 28 -4.19 -6.54 -13.77
C GLU A 28 -3.86 -5.05 -13.94
N ARG A 29 -4.74 -4.18 -13.41
CA ARG A 29 -4.59 -2.72 -13.41
C ARG A 29 -3.93 -2.19 -12.14
N THR A 30 -3.51 -3.06 -11.24
CA THR A 30 -2.84 -2.70 -9.99
C THR A 30 -1.41 -3.20 -10.00
N LYS A 31 -0.48 -2.29 -9.80
CA LYS A 31 0.95 -2.58 -9.76
C LYS A 31 1.53 -2.12 -8.44
N VAL A 32 2.30 -2.99 -7.80
CA VAL A 32 3.15 -2.57 -6.68
C VAL A 32 4.30 -1.74 -7.21
N VAL A 33 4.33 -0.46 -6.82
CA VAL A 33 5.37 0.51 -7.19
C VAL A 33 6.54 0.43 -6.23
N LYS A 34 6.25 0.34 -4.93
CA LYS A 34 7.29 0.36 -3.89
C LYS A 34 6.84 -0.44 -2.68
N ARG A 35 7.77 -1.07 -1.98
CA ARG A 35 7.51 -1.80 -0.74
C ARG A 35 8.31 -1.13 0.36
N PHE A 36 7.68 -0.89 1.49
CA PHE A 36 8.31 -0.38 2.69
C PHE A 36 8.36 -1.52 3.71
N ASP A 37 9.57 -1.98 3.98
CA ASP A 37 9.90 -2.92 5.03
C ASP A 37 10.77 -2.19 6.04
N HIS A 38 10.14 -1.64 7.08
CA HIS A 38 10.83 -0.92 8.13
C HIS A 38 10.30 -1.34 9.49
N ALA A 39 11.18 -1.34 10.50
CA ALA A 39 10.83 -1.75 11.87
C ALA A 39 9.72 -0.90 12.51
N ILE A 40 9.53 0.34 12.05
CA ILE A 40 8.54 1.30 12.57
C ILE A 40 7.34 1.43 11.62
N PHE A 41 7.51 1.08 10.34
CA PHE A 41 6.48 1.20 9.32
C PHE A 41 6.64 0.10 8.28
N SER A 42 5.60 -0.72 8.12
CA SER A 42 5.53 -1.72 7.06
C SER A 42 4.34 -1.40 6.17
N GLY A 43 4.60 -1.18 4.88
CA GLY A 43 3.57 -0.83 3.92
C GLY A 43 3.97 -1.10 2.47
N VAL A 44 3.04 -0.86 1.55
CA VAL A 44 3.25 -1.01 0.11
C VAL A 44 2.60 0.14 -0.62
N VAL A 45 3.30 0.68 -1.62
CA VAL A 45 2.76 1.63 -2.58
C VAL A 45 2.29 0.86 -3.78
N ILE A 46 1.02 1.02 -4.11
CA ILE A 46 0.42 0.50 -5.32
C ILE A 46 0.00 1.64 -6.22
N GLU A 47 0.09 1.43 -7.53
CA GLU A 47 -0.52 2.26 -8.55
C GLU A 47 -1.66 1.47 -9.16
N THR A 48 -2.86 2.03 -9.14
CA THR A 48 -4.07 1.37 -9.61
C THR A 48 -5.01 2.35 -10.27
N GLY A 49 -5.65 1.91 -11.35
CA GLY A 49 -6.69 2.69 -12.03
C GLY A 49 -8.12 2.28 -11.67
N ASN A 50 -8.28 1.26 -10.82
CA ASN A 50 -9.59 0.66 -10.53
C ASN A 50 -9.89 0.53 -9.03
N HIS A 51 -8.89 0.66 -8.17
CA HIS A 51 -9.08 0.64 -6.72
C HIS A 51 -9.07 2.05 -6.13
N ASN A 52 -9.90 2.24 -5.11
CA ASN A 52 -10.02 3.48 -4.34
C ASN A 52 -9.61 3.24 -2.87
N LEU A 53 -9.41 4.32 -2.12
CA LEU A 53 -9.03 4.26 -0.70
C LEU A 53 -9.97 3.38 0.13
N ASP A 54 -11.29 3.51 -0.04
CA ASP A 54 -12.28 2.67 0.65
C ASP A 54 -12.14 1.19 0.33
N THR A 55 -11.88 0.82 -0.94
CA THR A 55 -11.71 -0.58 -1.34
C THR A 55 -10.44 -1.19 -0.74
N LEU A 56 -9.36 -0.41 -0.65
CA LEU A 56 -8.12 -0.84 -0.03
C LEU A 56 -8.27 -0.96 1.48
N ARG A 57 -8.94 0.00 2.12
CA ARG A 57 -9.18 0.00 3.56
C ARG A 57 -10.15 -1.09 4.00
N ALA A 58 -11.00 -1.58 3.09
CA ALA A 58 -11.88 -2.72 3.32
C ALA A 58 -11.15 -4.08 3.26
N LEU A 59 -9.89 -4.12 2.81
CA LEU A 59 -9.14 -5.37 2.76
C LEU A 59 -8.73 -5.83 4.17
N PRO A 60 -8.78 -7.14 4.45
CA PRO A 60 -8.24 -7.67 5.69
C PRO A 60 -6.73 -7.41 5.75
N ASN A 61 -6.20 -7.23 6.96
CA ASN A 61 -4.77 -6.97 7.20
C ASN A 61 -4.25 -5.62 6.69
N VAL A 62 -5.16 -4.70 6.31
CA VAL A 62 -4.84 -3.30 6.07
C VAL A 62 -5.00 -2.51 7.36
N GLY A 63 -3.95 -1.80 7.75
CA GLY A 63 -3.99 -0.88 8.89
C GLY A 63 -4.57 0.46 8.46
N ASN A 64 -3.78 1.19 7.69
CA ASN A 64 -4.14 2.50 7.16
C ASN A 64 -3.87 2.59 5.65
N VAL A 65 -4.62 3.45 4.98
CA VAL A 65 -4.42 3.73 3.56
C VAL A 65 -4.36 5.23 3.36
N TRP A 66 -3.34 5.68 2.61
CA TRP A 66 -3.18 7.08 2.25
C TRP A 66 -3.06 7.24 0.74
N PRO A 67 -3.65 8.31 0.17
CA PRO A 67 -3.38 8.66 -1.22
C PRO A 67 -1.93 9.13 -1.33
N SER A 68 -1.17 8.54 -2.26
CA SER A 68 0.22 8.89 -2.54
C SER A 68 0.39 10.31 -3.09
N ARG A 69 -0.71 11.00 -3.42
CA ARG A 69 -0.71 12.40 -3.85
C ARG A 69 -0.27 13.36 -2.73
N ASN A 70 -0.19 12.89 -1.48
CA ASN A 70 0.54 13.58 -0.43
C ASN A 70 2.05 13.37 -0.61
N GLU A 71 2.66 14.15 -1.51
CA GLU A 71 4.12 14.20 -1.72
C GLU A 71 4.89 14.37 -0.40
N GLY A 72 4.31 15.09 0.58
CA GLY A 72 4.89 15.26 1.92
C GLY A 72 5.01 13.97 2.74
N LEU A 73 4.11 13.00 2.58
CA LEU A 73 4.17 11.75 3.35
C LEU A 73 5.26 10.81 2.80
N LEU A 74 5.42 10.73 1.47
CA LEU A 74 6.49 9.95 0.85
C LEU A 74 7.88 10.53 1.14
N THR A 75 8.01 11.85 1.16
CA THR A 75 9.24 12.54 1.59
C THR A 75 9.56 12.24 3.06
N GLN A 76 8.56 12.22 3.93
CA GLN A 76 8.76 11.96 5.36
C GLN A 76 9.08 10.49 5.68
N LEU A 77 8.60 9.54 4.87
CA LEU A 77 8.89 8.11 5.04
C LEU A 77 10.16 7.63 4.31
N GLY A 78 10.84 8.48 3.54
CA GLY A 78 12.03 8.13 2.76
C GLY A 78 13.16 9.15 2.79
N GLY A 79 13.13 10.11 3.72
CA GLY A 79 14.09 11.20 3.80
C GLY A 79 15.15 11.01 4.88
N SER A 80 16.27 10.41 4.50
CA SER A 80 17.64 10.75 4.95
C SER A 80 18.64 10.21 3.94
#